data_AF-A0A919L8U9-F1
#
_entry.id   AF-A0A919L8U9-F1
#
_cell.length_a   1.000
_cell.length_b   1.000
_cell.length_c   1.000
_cell.angle_alpha   90.00
_cell.angle_beta   90.00
_cell.angle_gamma   90.00
#
_symmetry.space_group_name_H-M   'P 1'
#
loop_
_entity.id
_entity.type
_entity.pdbx_description
1 polymer ?
#
loop_
_entity_poly.entity_id
_entity_poly.type
_entity_poly.pdbx_seq_one_letter_code
_entity_poly.pdbx_strand_id
1 'polypeptide(L)'
;MSPSRSQYWEDVVDWRHRRAGRAHTLVRAVHSPATGRVVAIVSELASNPDDRGITDDFGSVADAVLPVLRRAFGTEPVEVFWIAHFGEFSYHDPTGPESFTQITLTAGPEGHSDDLQGDRTFTAQDVEELIGHKLEPVPQVLARIDHEATRG
;
A
#
# COMPACT_ATOMS: atom_id res chain seq x y z
N MET A 1 21.79 -12.98 -20.05
CA MET A 1 20.73 -13.00 -19.02
C MET A 1 19.82 -11.82 -19.30
N SER A 2 18.56 -12.06 -19.64
CA SER A 2 17.57 -10.98 -19.70
C SER A 2 17.38 -10.44 -18.28
N PRO A 3 17.29 -9.12 -18.06
CA PRO A 3 16.93 -8.59 -16.75
C PRO A 3 15.57 -9.17 -16.36
N SER A 4 15.49 -9.79 -15.18
CA SER A 4 14.22 -10.30 -14.65
C SER A 4 13.25 -9.13 -14.52
N ARG A 5 12.12 -9.20 -15.23
CA ARG A 5 11.07 -8.19 -15.16
C ARG A 5 10.58 -8.07 -13.72
N SER A 6 10.34 -6.85 -13.26
CA SER A 6 9.72 -6.63 -11.94
C SER A 6 8.37 -7.36 -11.86
N GLN A 7 8.06 -7.90 -10.69
CA GLN A 7 6.80 -8.60 -10.44
C GLN A 7 5.81 -7.61 -9.83
N TYR A 8 4.59 -7.58 -10.37
CA TYR A 8 3.50 -6.74 -9.85
C TYR A 8 2.50 -7.61 -9.08
N TRP A 9 1.96 -7.05 -8.00
CA TRP A 9 0.88 -7.65 -7.21
C TRP A 9 -0.04 -6.54 -6.70
N GLU A 10 -1.34 -6.82 -6.62
CA GLU A 10 -2.31 -5.95 -5.97
C GLU A 10 -3.39 -6.80 -5.29
N ASP A 11 -3.87 -6.35 -4.13
CA ASP A 11 -5.01 -6.96 -3.43
C ASP A 11 -5.53 -6.04 -2.31
N VAL A 12 -6.68 -6.37 -1.76
CA VAL A 12 -7.17 -5.78 -0.51
C VAL A 12 -6.57 -6.54 0.68
N VAL A 13 -5.95 -5.80 1.60
CA VAL A 13 -5.38 -6.35 2.82
C VAL A 13 -6.16 -5.86 4.03
N ASP A 14 -6.71 -6.82 4.78
CA ASP A 14 -7.30 -6.58 6.09
C ASP A 14 -6.20 -6.37 7.15
N TRP A 15 -6.38 -5.38 8.02
CA TRP A 15 -5.61 -5.27 9.25
C TRP A 15 -6.50 -4.99 10.47
N ARG A 16 -5.91 -5.07 11.66
CA ARG A 16 -6.57 -4.70 12.90
C ARG A 16 -5.95 -3.39 13.41
N HIS A 17 -6.68 -2.29 13.25
CA HIS A 17 -6.32 -0.99 13.77
C HIS A 17 -6.16 -1.05 15.31
N ARG A 18 -5.03 -0.56 15.81
CA ARG A 18 -4.62 -0.61 17.22
C ARG A 18 -5.65 -0.05 18.20
N ARG A 19 -6.46 0.92 17.75
CA ARG A 19 -7.46 1.61 18.58
C ARG A 19 -8.91 1.43 18.14
N ALA A 20 -9.16 0.99 16.90
CA ALA A 20 -10.47 1.16 16.28
C ALA A 20 -11.06 -0.13 15.68
N GLY A 21 -10.36 -1.26 15.71
CA GLY A 21 -10.90 -2.55 15.28
C GLY A 21 -10.47 -2.94 13.87
N ARG A 22 -11.32 -3.64 13.10
CA ARG A 22 -10.98 -4.12 11.75
C ARG A 22 -11.02 -2.96 10.74
N ALA A 23 -10.06 -2.96 9.83
CA ALA A 23 -9.93 -2.04 8.71
C ALA A 23 -9.30 -2.76 7.51
N HIS A 24 -9.33 -2.15 6.33
CA HIS A 24 -8.77 -2.72 5.11
C HIS A 24 -8.23 -1.64 4.16
N THR A 25 -7.24 -1.98 3.35
CA THR A 25 -6.60 -1.07 2.38
C THR A 25 -6.42 -1.80 1.06
N LEU A 26 -6.43 -1.06 -0.05
CA LEU A 26 -5.86 -1.58 -1.28
C LEU A 26 -4.34 -1.46 -1.20
N VAL A 27 -3.62 -2.52 -1.53
CA VAL A 27 -2.17 -2.50 -1.68
C VAL A 27 -1.82 -2.81 -3.12
N ARG A 28 -0.91 -2.03 -3.70
CA ARG A 28 -0.27 -2.30 -4.98
C ARG A 28 1.22 -2.34 -4.78
N ALA A 29 1.88 -3.39 -5.24
CA ALA A 29 3.29 -3.60 -4.98
C ALA A 29 4.05 -4.05 -6.22
N VAL A 30 5.26 -3.52 -6.37
CA VAL A 30 6.24 -3.98 -7.36
C VAL A 30 7.48 -4.48 -6.64
N HIS A 31 7.87 -5.73 -6.93
CA HIS A 31 9.11 -6.32 -6.47
C HIS A 31 10.16 -6.30 -7.60
N SER A 32 11.34 -5.76 -7.30
CA SER A 32 12.52 -5.79 -8.17
C SER A 32 13.40 -7.00 -7.80
N PRO A 33 13.43 -8.08 -8.62
CA PRO A 33 14.24 -9.25 -8.28
C PRO A 33 15.75 -8.98 -8.34
N ALA A 34 16.17 -7.92 -9.04
CA ALA A 34 17.57 -7.53 -9.14
C ALA A 34 18.11 -6.92 -7.83
N THR A 35 17.25 -6.26 -7.05
CA THR A 35 17.64 -5.58 -5.80
C THR A 35 16.97 -6.17 -4.55
N GLY A 36 15.96 -7.02 -4.71
CA GLY A 36 15.12 -7.52 -3.61
C GLY A 36 14.20 -6.45 -3.00
N ARG A 37 14.15 -5.25 -3.59
CA ARG A 37 13.36 -4.13 -3.08
C ARG A 37 11.91 -4.23 -3.54
N VAL A 38 11.00 -3.79 -2.68
CA VAL A 38 9.57 -3.63 -2.99
C VAL A 38 9.18 -2.17 -2.87
N VAL A 39 8.40 -1.66 -3.83
CA VAL A 39 7.62 -0.43 -3.67
C VAL A 39 6.19 -0.84 -3.37
N ALA A 40 5.62 -0.37 -2.24
CA ALA A 40 4.27 -0.70 -1.81
C ALA A 40 3.45 0.59 -1.67
N ILE A 41 2.39 0.70 -2.48
CA ILE A 41 1.43 1.79 -2.46
C ILE A 41 0.21 1.32 -1.69
N VAL A 42 -0.11 2.01 -0.62
CA VAL A 42 -1.17 1.70 0.34
C VAL A 42 -2.25 2.76 0.21
N SER A 43 -3.41 2.38 -0.33
CA SER A 43 -4.50 3.31 -0.62
C SER A 43 -5.60 3.24 0.44
N GLU A 44 -5.87 4.36 1.08
CA GLU A 44 -6.97 4.48 2.02
C GLU A 44 -8.31 4.37 1.29
N LEU A 45 -9.28 3.69 1.91
CA LEU A 45 -10.58 3.40 1.31
C LEU A 45 -11.72 3.94 2.18
N ALA A 46 -12.64 4.67 1.56
CA ALA A 46 -13.83 5.23 2.20
C ALA A 46 -14.82 4.18 2.75
N SER A 47 -14.59 2.89 2.47
CA SER A 47 -15.35 1.79 3.06
C SER A 47 -14.90 1.44 4.48
N ASN A 48 -13.79 2.01 4.97
CA ASN A 48 -13.46 2.00 6.38
C ASN A 48 -14.34 3.01 7.15
N PRO A 49 -14.83 2.66 8.34
CA PRO A 49 -15.42 3.63 9.23
C PRO A 49 -14.41 4.69 9.68
N ASP A 50 -14.92 5.85 10.09
CA ASP A 50 -14.13 6.95 10.65
C ASP A 50 -13.17 6.46 11.76
N ASP A 51 -12.02 7.13 11.92
CA ASP A 51 -10.92 6.82 12.86
C ASP A 51 -10.13 5.52 12.56
N ARG A 52 -10.15 5.05 11.31
CA ARG A 52 -9.43 3.85 10.84
C ARG A 52 -8.52 4.13 9.64
N GLY A 53 -8.08 5.38 9.49
CA GLY A 53 -7.23 5.77 8.38
C GLY A 53 -5.87 5.07 8.42
N ILE A 54 -5.24 4.94 7.24
CA ILE A 54 -3.93 4.26 7.13
C ILE A 54 -2.85 5.06 7.85
N THR A 55 -2.95 6.40 7.89
CA THR A 55 -1.96 7.25 8.58
C THR A 55 -2.10 7.26 10.10
N ASP A 56 -3.25 6.86 10.64
CA ASP A 56 -3.43 6.78 12.10
C ASP A 56 -2.74 5.55 12.72
N ASP A 57 -2.36 4.57 11.88
CA ASP A 57 -1.79 3.30 12.30
C ASP A 57 -1.02 2.58 11.19
N PHE A 58 -0.17 3.32 10.47
CA PHE A 58 0.54 2.78 9.31
C PHE A 58 1.49 1.62 9.69
N GLY A 59 2.01 1.63 10.91
CA GLY A 59 2.79 0.52 11.46
C GLY A 59 2.03 -0.82 11.43
N SER A 60 0.80 -0.84 11.90
CA SER A 60 -0.04 -2.05 11.87
C SER A 60 -0.45 -2.44 10.45
N VAL A 61 -0.58 -1.47 9.53
CA VAL A 61 -0.77 -1.76 8.11
C VAL A 61 0.45 -2.51 7.56
N ALA A 62 1.66 -2.00 7.80
CA ALA A 62 2.89 -2.64 7.32
C ALA A 62 3.06 -4.06 7.88
N ASP A 63 2.78 -4.25 9.18
CA ASP A 63 2.83 -5.57 9.81
C ASP A 63 1.84 -6.58 9.19
N ALA A 64 0.67 -6.11 8.75
CA ALA A 64 -0.30 -6.94 8.03
C ALA A 64 0.11 -7.22 6.58
N VAL A 65 0.72 -6.24 5.90
CA VAL A 65 1.07 -6.31 4.48
C VAL A 65 2.34 -7.13 4.22
N LEU A 66 3.37 -7.04 5.08
CA LEU A 66 4.65 -7.73 4.89
C LEU A 66 4.51 -9.25 4.67
N PRO A 67 3.75 -10.01 5.48
CA PRO A 67 3.54 -11.44 5.24
C PRO A 67 2.82 -11.74 3.91
N VAL A 68 1.93 -10.85 3.46
CA VAL A 68 1.22 -10.98 2.19
C VAL A 68 2.18 -10.79 1.03
N LEU A 69 3.01 -9.75 1.06
CA LEU A 69 4.04 -9.48 0.04
C LEU A 69 5.05 -10.63 -0.05
N ARG A 70 5.50 -11.16 1.10
CA ARG A 70 6.38 -12.34 1.14
C ARG A 70 5.75 -13.53 0.42
N ARG A 71 4.46 -13.78 0.64
CA ARG A 71 3.73 -14.87 -0.01
C ARG A 71 3.56 -14.60 -1.51
N ALA A 72 3.20 -13.38 -1.88
CA ALA A 72 2.95 -12.99 -3.27
C ALA A 72 4.21 -13.09 -4.14
N PHE A 73 5.34 -12.64 -3.63
CA PHE A 73 6.61 -12.64 -4.37
C PHE A 73 7.49 -13.87 -4.11
N GLY A 74 7.13 -14.72 -3.16
CA GLY A 74 7.86 -15.94 -2.81
C GLY A 74 9.24 -15.68 -2.18
N THR A 75 9.51 -14.47 -1.68
CA THR A 75 10.78 -14.08 -1.05
C THR A 75 10.56 -13.02 0.03
N GLU A 76 11.47 -12.94 1.00
CA GLU A 76 11.52 -11.80 1.91
C GLU A 76 11.99 -10.56 1.15
N PRO A 77 11.27 -9.42 1.21
CA PRO A 77 11.77 -8.15 0.72
C PRO A 77 13.02 -7.73 1.50
N VAL A 78 14.07 -7.29 0.80
CA VAL A 78 15.27 -6.70 1.44
C VAL A 78 14.91 -5.36 2.09
N GLU A 79 14.04 -4.61 1.43
CA GLU A 79 13.58 -3.28 1.83
C GLU A 79 12.21 -3.05 1.20
N VAL A 80 11.34 -2.34 1.91
CA VAL A 80 10.04 -1.91 1.39
C VAL A 80 9.95 -0.39 1.44
N PHE A 81 9.69 0.21 0.29
CA PHE A 81 9.42 1.62 0.13
C PHE A 81 7.92 1.84 0.20
N TRP A 82 7.45 2.41 1.30
CA TRP A 82 6.03 2.58 1.59
C TRP A 82 5.52 3.93 1.11
N ILE A 83 4.40 3.93 0.41
CA ILE A 83 3.72 5.13 -0.09
C ILE A 83 2.26 5.08 0.35
N ALA A 84 1.85 6.00 1.23
CA ALA A 84 0.44 6.25 1.51
C ALA A 84 -0.19 6.99 0.32
N HIS A 85 -1.37 6.56 -0.11
CA HIS A 85 -2.09 7.12 -1.25
C HIS A 85 -3.51 7.50 -0.86
N PHE A 86 -3.84 8.77 -1.07
CA PHE A 86 -5.16 9.34 -0.81
C PHE A 86 -5.73 9.97 -2.08
N GLY A 87 -7.05 9.98 -2.21
CA GLY A 87 -7.77 10.68 -3.27
C GLY A 87 -9.27 10.66 -3.02
N GLU A 88 -10.08 10.94 -4.04
CA GLU A 88 -11.54 10.95 -3.92
C GLU A 88 -12.16 9.62 -3.45
N PHE A 89 -11.37 8.54 -3.44
CA PHE A 89 -11.76 7.21 -2.98
C PHE A 89 -11.52 6.97 -1.48
N SER A 90 -10.82 7.87 -0.78
CA SER A 90 -10.31 7.65 0.59
C SER A 90 -11.25 8.09 1.71
N TYR A 91 -12.06 9.13 1.49
CA TYR A 91 -13.05 9.62 2.46
C TYR A 91 -14.37 10.01 1.78
N HIS A 92 -15.44 10.09 2.57
CA HIS A 92 -16.74 10.58 2.10
C HIS A 92 -16.76 12.09 1.78
N ASP A 93 -15.79 12.85 2.28
CA ASP A 93 -15.56 14.26 1.95
C ASP A 93 -14.35 14.33 0.99
N PRO A 94 -14.37 15.11 -0.12
CA PRO A 94 -13.32 15.06 -1.11
C PRO A 94 -12.02 15.57 -0.51
N THR A 95 -11.06 14.67 -0.30
CA THR A 95 -9.73 14.93 0.28
C THR A 95 -8.79 15.69 -0.66
N GLY A 96 -9.33 16.59 -1.48
CA GLY A 96 -8.56 17.31 -2.48
C GLY A 96 -8.02 16.38 -3.59
N PRO A 97 -7.04 16.85 -4.37
CA PRO A 97 -6.41 16.05 -5.44
C PRO A 97 -5.72 14.80 -4.87
N GLU A 98 -5.46 13.81 -5.72
CA GLU A 98 -4.68 12.63 -5.32
C GLU A 98 -3.34 13.05 -4.71
N SER A 99 -2.96 12.40 -3.61
CA SER A 99 -1.72 12.64 -2.90
C SER A 99 -1.01 11.34 -2.57
N PHE A 100 0.31 11.36 -2.70
CA PHE A 100 1.20 10.24 -2.44
C PHE A 100 2.25 10.69 -1.45
N THR A 101 2.39 9.99 -0.32
CA THR A 101 3.33 10.35 0.74
C THR A 101 4.18 9.15 1.09
N GLN A 102 5.50 9.28 0.97
CA GLN A 102 6.40 8.25 1.47
C GLN A 102 6.32 8.19 2.99
N ILE A 103 6.06 7.00 3.53
CA ILE A 103 6.02 6.74 4.97
C ILE A 103 7.32 6.06 5.39
N THR A 104 8.01 6.64 6.37
CA THR A 104 9.20 6.04 6.97
C THR A 104 8.79 5.23 8.19
N LEU A 105 9.15 3.95 8.19
CA LEU A 105 8.85 3.04 9.29
C LEU A 105 10.14 2.65 10.02
N THR A 106 10.06 2.65 11.34
CA THR A 106 11.09 2.09 12.21
C THR A 106 10.58 0.77 12.77
N ALA A 107 11.34 -0.31 12.58
CA ALA A 107 11.02 -1.60 13.19
C ALA A 107 11.30 -1.56 14.70
N GLY A 108 10.33 -2.00 15.50
CA GLY A 108 10.44 -2.09 16.96
C GLY A 108 9.98 -3.45 17.50
N PRO A 109 10.17 -3.70 18.80
CA PRO A 109 9.81 -4.97 19.44
C PRO A 109 8.30 -5.24 19.48
N GLU A 110 7.47 -4.20 19.33
CA GLU A 110 6.00 -4.29 19.31
C GLU A 110 5.40 -4.20 17.90
N GLY A 111 6.25 -4.18 16.86
CA GLY A 111 5.83 -3.95 15.47
C GLY A 111 6.51 -2.71 14.86
N HIS A 112 6.04 -2.30 13.68
CA HIS A 112 6.54 -1.07 13.06
C HIS A 112 5.91 0.17 13.71
N SER A 113 6.71 1.23 13.87
CA SER A 113 6.23 2.57 14.23
C SER A 113 6.53 3.53 13.09
N ASP A 114 5.57 4.37 12.76
CA ASP A 114 5.73 5.48 11.84
C ASP A 114 6.36 6.69 12.53
N ASP A 115 7.35 7.30 11.88
CA ASP A 115 7.81 8.63 12.23
C ASP A 115 7.35 9.56 11.11
N LEU A 116 6.27 10.30 11.35
CA LEU A 116 5.72 11.29 10.40
C LEU A 116 6.71 12.46 10.17
N GLN A 117 7.86 12.49 10.85
CA GLN A 117 8.94 13.42 10.57
C GLN A 117 9.72 12.97 9.32
N GLY A 118 9.56 13.72 8.23
CA GLY A 118 10.32 13.49 6.99
C GLY A 118 9.49 12.96 5.83
N ASP A 119 8.17 12.96 5.97
CA ASP A 119 7.23 12.65 4.89
C ASP A 119 7.56 13.43 3.62
N ARG A 120 7.88 12.69 2.56
CA ARG A 120 8.11 13.24 1.23
C ARG A 120 6.88 13.00 0.38
N THR A 121 6.31 14.08 -0.15
CA THR A 121 5.21 13.98 -1.12
C THR A 121 5.74 13.64 -2.50
N PHE A 122 4.99 12.80 -3.21
CA PHE A 122 5.22 12.37 -4.58
C PHE A 122 4.04 12.79 -5.46
N THR A 123 4.32 13.03 -6.73
CA THR A 123 3.27 13.14 -7.75
C THR A 123 2.87 11.75 -8.24
N ALA A 124 1.71 11.63 -8.89
CA ALA A 124 1.32 10.39 -9.55
C ALA A 124 2.40 9.92 -10.55
N GLN A 125 2.99 10.85 -11.31
CA GLN A 125 4.06 10.54 -12.26
C GLN A 125 5.29 9.94 -11.56
N ASP A 126 5.73 10.50 -10.43
CA ASP A 126 6.88 9.95 -9.70
C ASP A 126 6.60 8.50 -9.26
N VAL A 127 5.38 8.21 -8.81
CA VAL A 127 4.97 6.86 -8.40
C VAL A 127 4.89 5.91 -9.61
N GLU A 128 4.33 6.37 -10.73
CA GLU A 128 4.28 5.61 -11.98
C GLU A 128 5.68 5.26 -12.52
N GLU A 129 6.63 6.19 -12.38
CA GLU A 129 8.04 5.96 -12.71
C GLU A 129 8.68 4.92 -11.78
N LEU A 130 8.36 4.94 -10.47
CA LEU A 130 8.85 3.96 -9.50
C LEU A 130 8.35 2.54 -9.79
N ILE A 131 7.07 2.39 -10.18
CA ILE A 131 6.45 1.08 -10.44
C ILE A 131 6.54 0.65 -11.92
N GLY A 132 6.98 1.55 -12.81
CA GLY A 132 7.20 1.30 -14.23
C GLY A 132 5.94 1.17 -15.09
N HIS A 133 4.78 1.60 -14.58
CA HIS A 133 3.49 1.59 -15.30
C HIS A 133 2.52 2.60 -14.70
N LYS A 134 1.46 2.92 -15.45
CA LYS A 134 0.42 3.84 -14.99
C LYS A 134 -0.45 3.24 -13.89
N LEU A 135 -0.81 4.05 -12.90
CA LEU A 135 -1.73 3.62 -11.86
C LEU A 135 -3.17 3.61 -12.42
N GLU A 136 -3.80 2.44 -12.37
CA GLU A 136 -5.24 2.36 -12.63
C GLU A 136 -6.02 3.05 -11.49
N PRO A 137 -7.13 3.75 -11.76
CA PRO A 137 -7.95 4.36 -10.72
C PRO A 137 -8.40 3.33 -9.67
N VAL A 138 -8.35 3.70 -8.37
CA VAL A 138 -8.70 2.80 -7.26
C VAL A 138 -10.06 2.12 -7.41
N PRO A 139 -11.16 2.81 -7.78
CA PRO A 139 -12.45 2.15 -7.96
C PRO A 139 -12.45 1.05 -9.02
N GLN A 140 -11.64 1.18 -10.07
CA GLN A 140 -11.55 0.18 -11.15
C GLN A 140 -10.79 -1.06 -10.68
N VAL A 141 -9.72 -0.87 -9.92
CA VAL A 141 -8.94 -1.97 -9.33
C VAL A 141 -9.79 -2.77 -8.34
N LEU A 142 -10.51 -2.08 -7.44
CA LEU A 142 -11.40 -2.74 -6.48
C LEU A 142 -12.50 -3.55 -7.17
N ALA A 143 -13.14 -2.99 -8.20
CA ALA A 143 -14.16 -3.70 -8.97
C ALA A 143 -13.62 -4.97 -9.65
N ARG A 144 -12.35 -4.96 -10.08
CA ARG A 144 -11.68 -6.14 -10.65
C ARG A 144 -11.44 -7.21 -9.59
N ILE A 145 -10.88 -6.84 -8.43
CA ILE A 145 -10.59 -7.76 -7.32
C ILE A 145 -11.88 -8.42 -6.81
N ASP A 146 -12.94 -7.65 -6.58
CA ASP A 146 -14.24 -8.18 -6.11
C ASP A 146 -14.84 -9.20 -7.10
N HIS A 147 -14.67 -8.94 -8.39
CA HIS A 147 -15.16 -9.80 -9.45
C HIS A 147 -14.37 -11.12 -9.57
N GLU A 148 -13.08 -11.09 -9.26
CA GLU A 148 -12.25 -12.29 -9.18
C GLU A 148 -12.59 -13.12 -7.94
N ALA A 149 -12.82 -12.48 -6.80
CA ALA A 149 -13.21 -13.15 -5.56
C ALA A 149 -14.56 -13.87 -5.65
N THR A 150 -15.51 -13.34 -6.44
CA THR A 150 -16.85 -13.94 -6.62
C THR A 150 -16.90 -15.10 -7.62
N ARG A 151 -15.79 -15.35 -8.34
CA ARG A 151 -15.68 -16.43 -9.34
C ARG A 151 -14.91 -17.67 -8.86
N GLY A 152 -14.20 -17.58 -7.74
CA GLY A 152 -13.48 -18.68 -7.10
C GLY A 152 -14.36 -19.48 -6.15
#